data_AF-A0A7T8H1N0-F1
#
_entry.id   AF-A0A7T8H1N0-F1
#
_cell.length_a   1.000
_cell.length_b   1.000
_cell.length_c   1.000
_cell.angle_alpha   90.00
_cell.angle_beta   90.00
_cell.angle_gamma   90.00
#
_symmetry.space_group_name_H-M   'P 1'
#
loop_
_entity.id
_entity.type
_entity.pdbx_description
1 polymer ?
#
loop_
_entity_poly.entity_id
_entity_poly.type
_entity_poly.pdbx_seq_one_letter_code
_entity_poly.pdbx_strand_id
1 'polypeptide(L)'
;MNQFPWLVAVTSGGLCTGSVLDEEWIITAKHCVNVGNTVWIKAGVHNRDHNLDNEPNMQIRESKEIYVSDKGDFALIKLPEPLELN
;
A
#
# COMPACT_ATOMS: atom_id res chain seq x y z
N MET A 1 -1.69 -20.05 1.83
CA MET A 1 -1.25 -18.77 2.43
C MET A 1 -1.76 -17.68 1.49
N ASN A 2 -2.54 -16.73 2.02
CA ASN A 2 -3.24 -15.59 1.37
C ASN A 2 -4.49 -15.25 2.22
N GLN A 3 -4.39 -15.26 3.56
CA GLN A 3 -5.57 -15.08 4.41
C GLN A 3 -6.07 -13.62 4.42
N PHE A 4 -5.20 -12.68 4.06
CA PHE A 4 -5.48 -11.24 4.07
C PHE A 4 -5.02 -10.60 2.75
N PRO A 5 -5.69 -10.91 1.61
CA PRO A 5 -5.27 -10.43 0.28
C PRO A 5 -5.30 -8.90 0.14
N TRP A 6 -6.06 -8.22 1.01
CA TRP A 6 -6.11 -6.76 1.07
C TRP A 6 -4.92 -6.15 1.81
N LEU A 7 -4.09 -6.92 2.53
CA LEU A 7 -2.96 -6.34 3.27
C LEU A 7 -1.88 -5.85 2.30
N VAL A 8 -1.40 -4.62 2.51
CA VAL A 8 -0.29 -4.05 1.74
C VAL A 8 0.77 -3.46 2.65
N ALA A 9 2.03 -3.51 2.22
CA ALA A 9 3.10 -2.73 2.82
C ALA A 9 3.10 -1.32 2.23
N VAL A 10 3.19 -0.31 3.10
CA VAL A 10 3.20 1.11 2.73
C VAL A 10 4.53 1.69 3.20
N THR A 11 5.33 2.23 2.29
CA THR A 11 6.65 2.79 2.62
C THR A 11 6.71 4.27 2.26
N SER A 12 6.90 5.11 3.28
CA SER A 12 7.07 6.56 3.16
C SER A 12 8.00 7.07 4.26
N GLY A 13 9.32 7.05 4.02
CA GLY A 13 10.32 7.36 5.06
C GLY A 13 10.39 6.38 6.24
N GLY A 14 9.50 5.40 6.28
CA GLY A 14 9.41 4.30 7.24
C GLY A 14 8.47 3.20 6.70
N LEU A 15 8.40 2.06 7.39
CA LEU A 15 7.57 0.92 6.99
C LEU A 15 6.26 0.89 7.79
N CYS A 16 5.15 0.98 7.07
CA CYS A 16 3.78 0.91 7.54
C CYS A 16 2.99 -0.18 6.81
N THR A 17 1.72 -0.32 7.18
CA THR A 17 0.76 -1.19 6.49
C THR A 17 -0.46 -0.40 6.01
N GLY A 18 -1.20 -0.99 5.09
CA GLY A 18 -2.48 -0.47 4.60
C GLY A 18 -3.40 -1.60 4.18
N SER A 19 -4.59 -1.23 3.71
CA SER A 19 -5.57 -2.14 3.16
C SER A 19 -5.98 -1.70 1.75
N VAL A 20 -6.06 -2.64 0.82
CA VAL A 20 -6.75 -2.45 -0.46
C VAL A 20 -8.23 -2.18 -0.16
N LEU A 21 -8.75 -1.06 -0.68
CA LEU A 21 -10.19 -0.77 -0.72
C LEU A 21 -10.79 -1.23 -2.04
N ASP A 22 -10.09 -0.96 -3.13
CA ASP A 22 -10.37 -1.45 -4.49
C ASP A 22 -9.07 -1.48 -5.31
N GLU A 23 -9.16 -1.77 -6.62
CA GLU A 23 -8.01 -1.89 -7.50
C GLU A 23 -7.14 -0.62 -7.59
N GLU A 24 -7.69 0.58 -7.38
CA GLU A 24 -6.94 1.85 -7.47
C GLU A 24 -6.73 2.53 -6.11
N TRP A 25 -7.36 2.04 -5.03
CA TRP A 25 -7.38 2.73 -3.75
C TRP A 25 -6.86 1.90 -2.59
N ILE A 26 -5.92 2.49 -1.84
CA ILE A 26 -5.40 1.96 -0.58
C ILE A 26 -5.79 2.88 0.57
N ILE A 27 -6.25 2.32 1.69
CA ILE A 27 -6.37 3.04 2.96
C ILE A 27 -5.20 2.73 3.88
N THR A 28 -4.70 3.73 4.59
CA THR A 28 -3.65 3.59 5.61
C THR A 28 -3.82 4.66 6.70
N ALA A 29 -2.93 4.70 7.68
CA ALA A 29 -2.91 5.75 8.69
C ALA A 29 -2.35 7.07 8.12
N LYS A 30 -2.81 8.20 8.65
CA LYS A 30 -2.31 9.52 8.25
C LYS A 30 -0.83 9.68 8.60
N HIS A 31 -0.41 9.21 9.77
CA HIS A 31 1.00 9.31 10.16
C HIS A 31 1.94 8.42 9.32
N CYS A 32 1.39 7.50 8.52
CA CYS A 32 2.16 6.64 7.61
C CYS A 32 2.46 7.26 6.26
N VAL A 33 1.85 8.41 5.93
CA VAL A 33 2.06 9.09 4.65
C VAL A 33 2.70 10.46 4.87
N ASN A 34 3.74 10.75 4.08
CA ASN A 34 4.37 12.07 4.08
C ASN A 34 3.98 12.81 2.79
N VAL A 35 3.08 13.79 2.92
CA VAL A 35 2.58 14.58 1.80
C VAL A 35 3.73 15.35 1.15
N GLY A 36 3.97 15.09 -0.14
CA GLY A 36 5.09 15.66 -0.89
C GLY A 36 6.20 14.66 -1.23
N ASN A 37 6.15 13.44 -0.68
CA ASN A 37 7.02 12.33 -1.07
C ASN A 37 6.21 11.23 -1.76
N THR A 38 6.84 10.49 -2.67
CA THR A 38 6.27 9.26 -3.23
C THR A 38 6.09 8.23 -2.12
N VAL A 39 4.87 7.71 -2.00
CA VAL A 39 4.58 6.55 -1.14
C VAL A 39 4.64 5.29 -2.01
N TRP A 40 5.35 4.28 -1.54
CA TRP A 40 5.45 2.99 -2.23
C TRP A 40 4.52 1.97 -1.60
N ILE A 41 3.77 1.26 -2.44
CA ILE A 41 2.84 0.22 -2.04
C ILE A 41 3.37 -1.11 -2.57
N LYS A 42 3.42 -2.13 -1.69
CA LYS A 42 3.60 -3.52 -2.10
C LYS A 42 2.40 -4.35 -1.68
N ALA A 43 1.70 -4.92 -2.65
CA ALA A 43 0.58 -5.85 -2.44
C ALA A 43 1.01 -7.29 -2.75
N GLY A 44 0.30 -8.27 -2.20
CA GLY A 44 0.54 -9.69 -2.49
C GLY A 44 1.83 -10.26 -1.91
N VAL A 45 2.36 -9.66 -0.84
CA VAL A 45 3.61 -10.06 -0.16
C VAL A 45 3.29 -10.69 1.20
N HIS A 46 3.87 -11.85 1.49
CA HIS A 46 3.69 -12.59 2.75
C HIS A 46 4.97 -12.69 3.56
N ASN A 47 6.13 -12.60 2.92
CA ASN A 47 7.43 -12.53 3.56
C ASN A 47 7.97 -11.10 3.61
N ARG A 48 8.40 -10.65 4.79
CA ARG A 48 9.01 -9.33 4.98
C ARG A 48 10.48 -9.28 4.56
N ASP A 49 11.12 -10.43 4.40
CA ASP A 49 12.53 -10.53 4.02
C ASP A 49 12.77 -10.16 2.55
N HIS A 50 14.01 -9.79 2.23
CA HIS A 50 14.43 -9.41 0.88
C HIS A 50 14.34 -10.54 -0.16
N ASN A 51 14.08 -11.78 0.26
CA ASN A 51 13.97 -12.92 -0.63
C ASN A 51 12.56 -12.99 -1.23
N LEU A 52 12.33 -12.12 -2.22
CA LEU A 52 11.06 -11.94 -2.93
C LEU A 52 10.83 -13.01 -4.01
N ASP A 53 11.78 -13.92 -4.22
CA ASP A 53 11.76 -14.97 -5.24
C ASP A 53 10.57 -15.95 -5.11
N ASN A 54 9.82 -15.89 -4.00
CA ASN A 54 8.67 -16.76 -3.72
C ASN A 54 7.32 -16.02 -3.56
N GLU A 55 7.19 -14.77 -4.04
CA GLU A 55 5.93 -14.01 -3.97
C GLU A 55 5.36 -13.76 -5.38
N PRO A 56 4.73 -14.78 -6.02
CA PRO A 56 4.31 -14.70 -7.42
C PRO A 56 3.21 -13.66 -7.69
N ASN A 57 2.49 -13.23 -6.64
CA ASN A 57 1.42 -12.22 -6.74
C ASN A 57 1.89 -10.83 -6.29
N MET A 58 3.19 -10.63 -6.09
CA MET A 58 3.71 -9.35 -5.64
C MET A 58 3.48 -8.27 -6.70
N GLN A 59 2.87 -7.17 -6.27
CA GLN A 59 2.66 -5.99 -7.10
C GLN A 59 3.24 -4.76 -6.39
N ILE A 60 4.01 -3.96 -7.12
CA ILE A 60 4.59 -2.71 -6.63
C ILE A 60 3.88 -1.56 -7.35
N ARG A 61 3.47 -0.54 -6.58
CA ARG A 61 2.88 0.70 -7.09
C ARG A 61 3.46 1.90 -6.37
N GLU A 62 3.56 3.02 -7.07
CA GLU A 62 3.78 4.33 -6.48
C GLU A 62 2.44 5.02 -6.21
N SER A 63 2.40 5.98 -5.29
CA SER A 63 1.24 6.86 -5.12
C SER A 63 1.14 7.87 -6.26
N LYS A 64 -0.06 8.04 -6.82
CA LYS A 64 -0.39 9.15 -7.72
C LYS A 64 -0.90 10.36 -6.94
N GLU A 65 -1.88 10.13 -6.07
CA GLU A 65 -2.50 11.15 -5.22
C GLU A 65 -2.64 10.62 -3.80
N ILE A 66 -2.53 11.51 -2.81
CA ILE A 66 -2.67 11.17 -1.39
C ILE A 66 -3.67 12.13 -0.78
N TYR A 67 -4.74 11.57 -0.19
CA TYR A 67 -5.79 12.31 0.50
C TYR A 67 -5.67 12.04 1.98
N VAL A 68 -5.23 13.06 2.73
CA VAL A 68 -5.05 12.96 4.17
C VAL A 68 -6.30 13.48 4.86
N SER A 69 -6.85 12.73 5.80
CA SER A 69 -7.99 13.18 6.58
C SER A 69 -7.64 14.39 7.46
N ASP A 70 -8.56 15.35 7.51
CA ASP A 70 -8.56 16.45 8.47
C ASP A 70 -9.01 15.97 9.87
N LYS A 71 -9.67 14.82 9.95
CA LYS A 71 -10.21 14.21 11.18
C LYS A 71 -9.72 12.76 11.34
N GLY A 72 -9.15 12.45 12.50
CA GLY A 72 -8.63 11.11 12.79
C GLY A 72 -7.32 10.79 12.06
N ASP A 73 -6.83 9.56 12.26
CA ASP A 73 -5.53 9.09 11.75
C ASP A 73 -5.71 8.13 10.57
N PHE A 74 -6.23 8.64 9.44
CA PHE A 74 -6.32 7.87 8.21
C PHE A 74 -6.04 8.72 6.96
N ALA A 75 -5.58 8.05 5.91
CA ALA A 75 -5.33 8.61 4.60
C ALA A 75 -5.68 7.61 3.50
N LEU A 76 -6.04 8.13 2.33
CA LEU A 76 -6.26 7.35 1.11
C LEU A 76 -5.12 7.62 0.13
N ILE A 77 -4.64 6.56 -0.52
CA ILE A 77 -3.63 6.64 -1.57
C ILE A 77 -4.27 6.14 -2.86
N LYS A 78 -4.27 6.97 -3.89
CA LYS A 78 -4.68 6.60 -5.23
C LYS A 78 -3.48 6.09 -6.02
N LEU A 79 -3.64 4.97 -6.69
CA LEU A 79 -2.62 4.36 -7.54
C LEU A 79 -2.70 4.92 -8.96
N PRO A 80 -1.57 5.00 -9.69
CA PRO A 80 -1.56 5.43 -11.10
C PRO A 80 -2.08 4.35 -12.04
N GLU A 81 -1.93 3.09 -11.64
CA GLU A 81 -2.38 1.90 -12.36
C GLU A 81 -3.05 0.93 -11.38
N PRO A 82 -4.17 0.31 -11.75
CA PRO A 82 -4.91 -0.60 -10.89
C PRO A 82 -4.07 -1.82 -10.51
N LEU A 83 -4.37 -2.40 -9.34
CA LEU A 83 -3.88 -3.71 -8.93
C LEU A 83 -4.63 -4.80 -9.70
N GLU A 84 -3.92 -5.83 -10.09
CA GLU A 84 -4.51 -7.07 -10.57
C GLU A 84 -5.09 -7.83 -9.37
N LEU A 85 -6.42 -7.74 -9.18
CA LEU A 85 -7.13 -8.46 -8.13
C LEU A 85 -7.57 -9.84 -8.67
N ASN A 86 -7.28 -10.89 -7.92
CA ASN A 86 -7.62 -12.29 -8.26
C ASN A 86 -8.93 -12.74 -7.63
#